data_AF-A0A4Y2F9D9-F1
#
_entry.id   AF-A0A4Y2F9D9-F1
#
_cell.length_a   1.000
_cell.length_b   1.000
_cell.length_c   1.000
_cell.angle_alpha   90.00
_cell.angle_beta   90.00
_cell.angle_gamma   90.00
#
_symmetry.space_group_name_H-M   'P 1'
#
loop_
_entity.id
_entity.type
_entity.pdbx_description
1 polymer ?
#
loop_
_entity_poly.entity_id
_entity_poly.type
_entity_poly.pdbx_seq_one_letter_code
_entity_poly.pdbx_strand_id
1 'polypeptide(L)'
;MQCEKAWIYNYTELQNPIKIKIPNGNSIDALGRGNILIRTFYGKNWQAGELKNVLYVPDLKCNLFILNSVTEEGYSVKLDRIFSRIMNDQQTKLLGNR
;
A
#
# COMPACT_ATOMS: atom_id res chain seq x y z
N MET A 1 -0.66 9.95 -12.83
CA MET A 1 -1.50 9.26 -11.83
C MET A 1 -1.43 10.07 -10.56
N GLN A 2 -2.59 10.47 -10.04
CA GLN A 2 -2.77 11.10 -8.74
C GLN A 2 -3.36 10.06 -7.79
N CYS A 3 -3.26 10.25 -6.47
CA CYS A 3 -4.01 9.42 -5.53
C CYS A 3 -5.49 9.43 -5.87
N GLU A 4 -6.08 8.26 -6.05
CA GLU A 4 -7.50 8.13 -6.38
C GLU A 4 -8.25 7.56 -5.17
N LYS A 5 -9.12 8.38 -4.59
CA LYS A 5 -9.98 7.98 -3.47
C LYS A 5 -10.96 6.89 -3.93
N ALA A 6 -11.42 6.95 -5.18
CA ALA A 6 -12.40 6.00 -5.73
C ALA A 6 -11.89 4.55 -5.80
N TRP A 7 -10.57 4.32 -5.69
CA TRP A 7 -10.02 2.95 -5.62
C TRP A 7 -10.21 2.31 -4.24
N ILE A 8 -10.48 3.11 -3.20
CA ILE A 8 -10.70 2.65 -1.84
C ILE A 8 -12.19 2.37 -1.64
N TYR A 9 -12.57 1.10 -1.69
CA TYR A 9 -13.98 0.71 -1.77
C TYR A 9 -14.74 0.81 -0.43
N ASN A 10 -14.03 0.85 0.70
CA ASN A 10 -14.58 1.01 2.05
C ASN A 10 -13.96 2.22 2.77
N TYR A 11 -13.78 3.32 2.03
CA TYR A 11 -13.12 4.52 2.51
C TYR A 11 -13.72 5.02 3.83
N THR A 12 -12.86 5.30 4.79
CA THR A 12 -13.19 5.96 6.05
C THR A 12 -12.30 7.19 6.22
N GLU A 13 -12.91 8.33 6.52
CA GLU A 13 -12.19 9.56 6.86
C GLU A 13 -11.56 9.43 8.25
N LEU A 14 -10.33 9.93 8.39
CA LEU A 14 -9.64 9.93 9.68
C LEU A 14 -10.09 11.14 10.49
N GLN A 15 -10.46 10.92 11.76
CA GLN A 15 -10.79 12.03 12.68
C GLN A 15 -9.60 13.00 12.86
N ASN A 16 -8.38 12.45 12.86
CA ASN A 16 -7.15 13.21 12.90
C ASN A 16 -6.25 12.76 11.74
N PRO A 17 -5.81 13.68 10.86
CA PRO A 17 -4.88 13.34 9.78
C PRO A 17 -3.57 12.74 10.29
N ILE A 18 -3.03 11.75 9.57
CA ILE A 18 -1.72 11.17 9.87
C ILE A 18 -0.65 11.93 9.07
N LYS A 19 0.33 12.52 9.76
CA LYS A 19 1.46 13.22 9.15
C LYS A 19 2.45 12.22 8.56
N ILE A 20 2.67 12.30 7.26
CA ILE A 20 3.67 11.52 6.52
C ILE A 20 4.87 12.41 6.20
N LYS A 21 6.05 12.05 6.72
CA LYS A 21 7.31 12.73 6.37
C LYS A 21 7.76 12.31 4.98
N ILE A 22 8.10 13.30 4.15
CA ILE A 22 8.64 13.08 2.80
C ILE A 22 10.12 13.50 2.73
N PRO A 23 10.90 13.02 1.73
CA PRO A 23 12.36 13.19 1.70
C PRO A 23 12.88 14.62 1.74
N ASN A 24 12.08 15.60 1.34
CA ASN A 24 12.44 17.02 1.36
C ASN A 24 12.28 17.68 2.75
N GLY A 25 11.98 16.91 3.79
CA GLY A 25 11.80 17.41 5.16
C GLY A 25 10.39 17.94 5.46
N ASN A 26 9.54 18.11 4.45
CA ASN A 26 8.14 18.50 4.66
C ASN A 26 7.31 17.30 5.13
N SER A 27 6.11 17.60 5.62
CA SER A 27 5.10 16.59 5.95
C SER A 27 3.82 16.86 5.17
N ILE A 28 3.16 15.78 4.76
CA ILE A 28 1.87 15.81 4.08
C ILE A 28 0.86 14.96 4.87
N ASP A 29 -0.43 15.17 4.61
CA ASP A 29 -1.49 14.56 5.40
C ASP A 29 -2.14 13.38 4.71
N ALA A 30 -2.22 12.24 5.41
CA ALA A 30 -3.17 11.20 5.09
C ALA A 30 -4.52 11.55 5.71
N LEU A 31 -5.56 11.66 4.87
CA LEU A 31 -6.89 12.13 5.28
C LEU A 31 -7.89 11.00 5.52
N GLY A 32 -7.61 9.83 4.97
CA GLY A 32 -8.52 8.69 5.04
C GLY A 32 -7.78 7.39 4.86
N ARG A 33 -8.50 6.29 5.08
CA ARG A 33 -7.99 4.94 4.85
C ARG A 33 -9.07 3.99 4.37
N GLY A 34 -8.65 2.87 3.82
CA GLY A 34 -9.49 1.72 3.54
C GLY A 34 -8.73 0.69 2.74
N ASN A 35 -9.45 -0.14 2.00
CA ASN A 35 -8.90 -1.25 1.27
C ASN A 35 -9.05 -1.01 -0.23
N ILE A 36 -8.11 -1.54 -1.01
CA ILE A 36 -8.14 -1.49 -2.46
C ILE A 36 -8.07 -2.90 -3.04
N LEU A 37 -8.86 -3.16 -4.07
CA LEU A 37 -8.74 -4.40 -4.84
C LEU A 37 -7.56 -4.29 -5.78
N ILE A 38 -6.74 -5.32 -5.82
CA ILE A 38 -5.59 -5.41 -6.71
C ILE A 38 -5.62 -6.70 -7.51
N ARG A 39 -4.86 -6.72 -8.60
CA ARG A 39 -4.46 -7.96 -9.25
C ARG A 39 -2.96 -8.08 -9.15
N THR A 40 -2.48 -9.22 -8.67
CA THR A 40 -1.06 -9.54 -8.64
C THR A 40 -0.75 -10.62 -9.66
N PHE A 41 0.35 -10.49 -10.38
CA PHE A 41 0.81 -11.51 -11.31
C PHE A 41 1.84 -12.40 -10.63
N TYR A 42 1.53 -13.68 -10.46
CA TYR A 42 2.42 -14.67 -9.86
C TYR A 42 3.11 -15.54 -10.93
N GLY A 43 3.79 -14.90 -11.88
CA GLY A 43 4.62 -15.53 -12.91
C GLY A 43 3.88 -16.37 -13.98
N LYS A 44 2.69 -16.90 -13.66
CA LYS A 44 1.86 -17.71 -14.57
C LYS A 44 0.44 -17.18 -14.68
N ASN A 45 -0.15 -16.77 -13.55
CA ASN A 45 -1.55 -16.34 -13.49
C ASN A 45 -1.68 -15.01 -12.75
N TRP A 46 -2.66 -14.21 -13.17
CA TRP A 46 -3.17 -13.09 -12.38
C TRP A 46 -4.08 -13.62 -11.28
N GLN A 47 -3.88 -13.15 -10.06
CA GLN A 47 -4.72 -13.44 -8.92
C GLN A 47 -5.34 -12.13 -8.41
N ALA A 48 -6.63 -12.17 -8.10
CA ALA A 48 -7.27 -11.09 -7.37
C ALA A 48 -6.76 -11.10 -5.92
N GLY A 49 -6.53 -9.91 -5.39
CA GLY A 49 -6.11 -9.72 -4.02
C GLY A 49 -6.64 -8.39 -3.48
N GLU A 50 -6.34 -8.14 -2.23
CA GLU A 50 -6.73 -6.93 -1.53
C GLU A 50 -5.52 -6.39 -0.78
N LEU A 51 -5.32 -5.07 -0.85
CA LEU A 51 -4.46 -4.37 0.10
C LEU A 51 -5.34 -3.71 1.14
N LYS A 52 -5.12 -4.07 2.40
CA LYS A 52 -5.87 -3.53 3.54
C LYS A 52 -5.15 -2.31 4.13
N ASN A 53 -5.91 -1.44 4.79
CA ASN A 53 -5.36 -0.27 5.51
C ASN A 53 -4.47 0.64 4.63
N VAL A 54 -4.86 0.86 3.38
CA VAL A 54 -4.26 1.84 2.48
C VAL A 54 -4.66 3.25 2.89
N LEU A 55 -3.68 4.14 3.00
CA LEU A 55 -3.87 5.56 3.29
C LEU A 55 -4.13 6.36 2.01
N TYR A 56 -5.17 7.20 2.06
CA TYR A 56 -5.42 8.22 1.06
C TYR A 56 -4.64 9.50 1.42
N VAL A 57 -3.71 9.88 0.54
CA VAL A 57 -2.82 11.03 0.72
C VAL A 57 -2.94 11.93 -0.51
N PRO A 58 -3.86 12.91 -0.56
CA PRO A 58 -4.17 13.66 -1.79
C PRO A 58 -2.97 14.38 -2.41
N ASP A 59 -2.00 14.76 -1.58
CA ASP A 59 -0.78 15.47 -1.99
C ASP A 59 0.28 14.55 -2.61
N LEU A 60 0.02 13.23 -2.66
CA LEU A 60 0.84 12.26 -3.39
C LEU A 60 0.24 11.89 -4.74
N LYS A 61 1.10 11.35 -5.58
CA LYS A 61 0.71 10.75 -6.87
C LYS A 61 0.18 9.31 -6.73
N CYS A 62 0.31 8.70 -5.54
CA CYS A 62 -0.07 7.32 -5.26
C CYS A 62 -0.51 7.11 -3.80
N ASN A 63 -1.52 6.26 -3.61
CA ASN A 63 -1.99 5.89 -2.27
C ASN A 63 -0.90 5.10 -1.54
N LEU A 64 -0.75 5.31 -0.23
CA LEU A 64 0.29 4.65 0.55
C LEU A 64 -0.23 3.38 1.20
N PHE A 65 0.45 2.26 0.94
CA PHE A 65 0.19 1.01 1.62
C PHE A 65 1.04 0.90 2.90
N ILE A 66 0.40 0.59 4.02
CA ILE A 66 1.08 0.44 5.31
C ILE A 66 1.74 -0.95 5.37
N LEU A 67 3.05 -1.00 5.54
CA LEU A 67 3.78 -2.28 5.62
C LEU A 67 3.47 -3.06 6.91
N ASN A 68 3.17 -2.38 8.02
CA ASN A 68 2.89 -3.05 9.30
C ASN A 68 1.65 -3.95 9.22
N SER A 69 0.63 -3.58 8.42
CA SER A 69 -0.54 -4.45 8.19
C SER A 69 -0.19 -5.77 7.48
N VAL A 70 0.92 -5.82 6.73
CA VAL A 70 1.41 -7.05 6.08
C VAL A 70 1.96 -8.00 7.13
N THR A 71 2.78 -7.48 8.04
CA THR A 71 3.43 -8.26 9.09
C THR A 71 2.45 -8.75 10.15
N GLU A 72 1.40 -7.97 10.45
CA GLU A 72 0.31 -8.38 11.36
C GLU A 72 -0.50 -9.57 10.82
N GLU A 73 -0.58 -9.72 9.49
CA GLU A 73 -1.24 -10.86 8.83
C GLU A 73 -0.29 -12.06 8.59
N GLY A 74 0.92 -12.04 9.16
CA GLY A 74 1.88 -13.15 9.08
C GLY A 74 2.69 -13.21 7.78
N TYR A 75 2.59 -12.18 6.92
CA TYR A 75 3.43 -12.08 5.73
C TYR A 75 4.78 -11.41 6.06
N SER A 76 5.83 -11.77 5.34
CA SER A 76 7.13 -11.11 5.43
C SER A 76 7.33 -10.08 4.31
N VAL A 77 8.02 -8.99 4.62
CA VAL A 77 8.38 -7.95 3.64
C VAL A 77 9.88 -7.99 3.39
N LYS A 78 10.29 -8.16 2.14
CA LYS A 78 11.68 -8.08 1.70
C LYS A 78 11.87 -6.88 0.78
N LEU A 79 12.73 -5.97 1.19
CA LEU A 79 13.11 -4.79 0.41
C LEU A 79 14.51 -5.03 -0.15
N ASP A 80 14.66 -5.03 -1.48
CA ASP A 80 15.96 -5.01 -2.16
C ASP A 80 16.17 -3.70 -2.95
N ARG A 81 17.28 -3.59 -3.69
CA ARG A 81 17.61 -2.37 -4.45
C ARG A 81 16.65 -2.08 -5.61
N ILE A 82 16.03 -3.10 -6.17
CA ILE A 82 15.24 -3.10 -7.40
C ILE A 82 13.76 -3.39 -7.09
N PHE A 83 13.50 -4.26 -6.11
CA PHE A 83 12.16 -4.77 -5.82
C PHE A 83 11.79 -4.62 -4.34
N SER A 84 10.49 -4.50 -4.12
CA SER A 84 9.85 -4.71 -2.82
C SER A 84 8.94 -5.92 -2.94
N ARG A 85 9.09 -6.91 -2.05
CA ARG A 85 8.35 -8.17 -2.08
C ARG A 85 7.55 -8.35 -0.80
N ILE A 86 6.29 -8.75 -0.93
CA ILE A 86 5.49 -9.32 0.15
C ILE A 86 5.45 -10.83 -0.07
N MET A 87 5.76 -11.60 0.96
CA MET A 87 5.94 -13.05 0.88
C MET A 87 5.09 -13.76 1.93
N ASN A 88 4.50 -14.89 1.55
CA ASN A 88 3.96 -15.88 2.46
C ASN A 88 4.95 -17.06 2.46
N ASP A 89 5.67 -17.26 3.56
CA ASP A 89 6.87 -18.09 3.62
C ASP A 89 7.88 -17.74 2.50
N GLN A 90 8.21 -18.68 1.62
CA GLN A 90 9.10 -18.47 0.47
C GLN A 90 8.37 -18.00 -0.80
N GLN A 91 7.03 -17.94 -0.78
CA GLN A 91 6.24 -17.60 -1.95
C GLN A 91 6.02 -16.08 -2.04
N THR A 92 6.44 -15.44 -3.14
CA THR A 92 6.13 -14.04 -3.39
C THR A 92 4.62 -13.88 -3.67
N LYS A 93 3.92 -12.99 -2.97
CA LYS A 93 2.50 -12.69 -3.22
C LYS A 93 2.30 -11.36 -3.91
N LEU A 94 3.18 -10.40 -3.63
CA LEU A 94 3.21 -9.10 -4.29
C LEU A 94 4.65 -8.73 -4.60
N LEU A 95 4.87 -8.26 -5.82
CA LEU A 95 6.15 -7.71 -6.28
C LEU A 95 5.90 -6.28 -6.75
N GLY A 96 6.53 -5.32 -6.11
CA GLY A 96 6.60 -3.92 -6.55
C GLY A 96 7.99 -3.59 -7.05
N ASN A 97 8.08 -2.88 -8.18
CA ASN A 97 9.34 -2.30 -8.65
C ASN A 97 9.57 -0.97 -7.94
N ARG A 98 10.82 -0.66 -7.59
CA ARG A 98 11.22 0.66 -7.05
C ARG A 98 11.50 1.66 -8.15
#